data_AF-A0A401FSE9-F1
#
_entry.id   AF-A0A401FSE9-F1
#
_cell.length_a   1.000
_cell.length_b   1.000
_cell.length_c   1.000
_cell.angle_alpha   90.00
_cell.angle_beta   90.00
_cell.angle_gamma   90.00
#
_symmetry.space_group_name_H-M   'P 1'
#
loop_
_entity.id
_entity.type
_entity.pdbx_description
1 polymer ?
#
loop_
_entity_poly.entity_id
_entity_poly.type
_entity_poly.pdbx_seq_one_letter_code
_entity_poly.pdbx_strand_id
1 'polypeptide(L)'
;MRGRKGMTRKAVHTLMIRISVFILIFISTALTFSHAARGDDANRPIPFPPDSVWFYNRDMKKVTPRISPEWVAVAFSVPSGGEAALSEAARRILRQDADLTDFFCDADLRPDACFFRLRRGMTEKARQHLMVRLGETESVRYVHPTLRLREKTVAFFDTIGLTWKAGVDSAAKERLAAQAGITPLNGDLWRVGLFRTAYFTALNLLAQDIRVAEVWPVWVTVTPSVRAELRLAVNGGNIGDRIPFTLRIVFSDIIRIDPAALTHIDLRPQGIQKELCDIEFAPFDYVRITEKSPVEIQGRIALWAPGEFSVPPVTIPYTCRTCPDTRVRSVRTAPRPLKIASFLPSHDAKKDLIVPEENLSPDFRIHVYHQAAGRHLALAWLGFLMAAGAVLWRCIQTYRTEQRKAATQAISGTDLALEALQAFLSREVSGPHWVYMAEAGKLFRVFLTEKYHMDRLPEGGTGALFFNAARAFLPPELRAGVGELLRNIDDAAALETGFSDEIADFRNRMNALAMAIHIGSDGDGAYGA
;
A
#
# COMPACT_ATOMS: atom_id res chain seq x y z
N MET A 1 -51.78 16.23 -46.52
CA MET A 1 -51.61 17.41 -45.64
C MET A 1 -51.83 17.01 -44.18
N ARG A 2 -50.78 16.97 -43.35
CA ARG A 2 -50.89 16.96 -41.87
C ARG A 2 -49.67 17.70 -41.31
N GLY A 3 -49.93 18.84 -40.67
CA GLY A 3 -48.94 19.80 -40.21
C GLY A 3 -48.17 19.34 -38.97
N ARG A 4 -46.86 19.59 -38.99
CA ARG A 4 -45.94 19.42 -37.85
C ARG A 4 -46.00 20.70 -37.02
N LYS A 5 -46.57 20.64 -35.81
CA LYS A 5 -46.56 21.77 -34.86
C LYS A 5 -45.13 21.98 -34.33
N GLY A 6 -44.62 23.19 -34.52
CA GLY A 6 -43.33 23.64 -34.01
C GLY A 6 -43.29 23.69 -32.49
N MET A 7 -42.24 23.11 -31.93
CA MET A 7 -41.86 23.24 -30.52
C MET A 7 -41.53 24.72 -30.26
N THR A 8 -42.28 25.35 -29.37
CA THR A 8 -42.21 26.80 -29.14
C THR A 8 -40.88 27.18 -28.46
N ARG A 9 -40.27 28.28 -28.93
CA ARG A 9 -38.97 28.82 -28.47
C ARG A 9 -38.79 28.89 -26.95
N LYS A 10 -39.88 28.99 -26.18
CA LYS A 10 -39.83 29.02 -24.71
C LYS A 10 -39.36 27.70 -24.10
N ALA A 11 -39.70 26.54 -24.68
CA ALA A 11 -39.29 25.23 -24.17
C ALA A 11 -37.78 24.97 -24.35
N VAL A 12 -37.20 25.50 -25.43
CA VAL A 12 -35.75 25.38 -25.70
C VAL A 12 -34.93 26.23 -24.72
N HIS A 13 -35.44 27.40 -24.34
CA HIS A 13 -34.75 28.29 -23.41
C HIS A 13 -34.73 27.74 -21.98
N THR A 14 -35.83 27.13 -21.51
CA THR A 14 -35.86 26.50 -20.18
C THR A 14 -34.96 25.26 -20.10
N LEU A 15 -34.82 24.51 -21.19
CA LEU A 15 -33.93 23.36 -21.27
C LEU A 15 -32.45 23.78 -21.22
N MET A 16 -32.08 24.84 -21.96
CA MET A 16 -30.71 25.38 -21.95
C MET A 16 -30.30 25.89 -20.56
N ILE A 17 -31.18 26.60 -19.85
CA ILE A 17 -30.88 27.11 -18.50
C ILE A 17 -30.65 25.96 -17.52
N ARG A 18 -31.46 24.90 -17.58
CA ARG A 18 -31.29 23.72 -16.71
C ARG A 18 -30.00 22.96 -17.00
N ILE A 19 -29.58 22.87 -18.27
CA ILE A 19 -28.30 22.26 -18.66
C ILE A 19 -27.13 23.13 -18.19
N SER A 20 -27.20 24.45 -18.32
CA SER A 20 -26.14 25.36 -17.86
C SER A 20 -25.96 25.32 -16.34
N VAL A 21 -27.04 25.23 -15.56
CA VAL A 21 -26.96 25.06 -14.09
C VAL A 21 -26.36 23.71 -13.71
N PHE A 22 -26.72 22.65 -14.44
CA PHE A 22 -26.12 21.32 -14.21
C PHE A 22 -24.62 21.31 -14.55
N ILE A 23 -24.21 21.98 -15.62
CA ILE A 23 -22.80 22.14 -16.01
C ILE A 23 -22.04 23.00 -15.00
N LEU A 24 -22.64 24.08 -14.46
CA LEU A 24 -22.00 24.90 -13.44
C LEU A 24 -21.80 24.15 -12.11
N ILE A 25 -22.75 23.31 -11.71
CA ILE A 25 -22.61 22.46 -10.51
C ILE A 25 -21.54 21.38 -10.74
N PHE A 26 -21.46 20.83 -11.95
CA PHE A 26 -20.43 19.85 -12.32
C PHE A 26 -19.02 20.47 -12.43
N ILE A 27 -18.93 21.71 -12.91
CA ILE A 27 -17.66 22.45 -13.00
C ILE A 27 -17.22 22.94 -11.61
N SER A 28 -18.14 23.33 -10.73
CA SER A 28 -17.82 23.70 -9.35
C SER A 28 -17.36 22.51 -8.49
N THR A 29 -17.92 21.32 -8.74
CA THR A 29 -17.40 20.07 -8.15
C THR A 29 -16.10 19.61 -8.82
N ALA A 30 -15.83 19.93 -10.09
CA ALA A 30 -14.54 19.62 -10.73
C ALA A 30 -13.42 20.61 -10.33
N LEU A 31 -13.73 21.88 -10.06
CA LEU A 31 -12.75 22.90 -9.65
C LEU A 31 -12.31 22.80 -8.19
N THR A 32 -13.01 22.00 -7.37
CA THR A 32 -12.51 21.55 -6.06
C THR A 32 -11.53 20.37 -6.16
N PHE A 33 -11.35 19.76 -7.35
CA PHE A 33 -10.41 18.65 -7.59
C PHE A 33 -9.06 19.06 -8.18
N SER A 34 -8.83 20.36 -8.39
CA SER A 34 -7.55 20.86 -8.92
C SER A 34 -7.08 22.10 -8.15
N HIS A 35 -7.01 22.00 -6.82
CA HIS A 35 -6.03 22.78 -6.09
C HIS A 35 -4.66 22.18 -6.39
N ALA A 36 -4.01 22.82 -7.36
CA ALA A 36 -2.62 22.64 -7.67
C ALA A 36 -1.79 22.81 -6.40
N ALA A 37 -0.93 21.82 -6.16
CA ALA A 37 0.27 21.94 -5.37
C ALA A 37 0.98 23.25 -5.77
N ARG A 38 0.86 24.28 -4.93
CA ARG A 38 1.58 25.53 -5.07
C ARG A 38 1.89 26.04 -3.68
N GLY A 39 3.15 25.83 -3.29
CA GLY A 39 3.86 26.58 -2.25
C GLY A 39 3.33 26.42 -0.83
N ASP A 40 3.71 25.33 -0.15
CA ASP A 40 4.06 25.27 1.30
C ASP A 40 4.16 23.83 1.86
N ASP A 41 3.95 22.79 1.04
CA ASP A 41 3.92 21.37 1.45
C ASP A 41 5.29 20.73 1.76
N ALA A 42 6.22 21.43 2.44
CA ALA A 42 7.50 20.81 2.85
C ALA A 42 7.35 19.65 3.86
N ASN A 43 6.14 19.47 4.43
CA ASN A 43 5.84 18.50 5.48
C ASN A 43 4.95 17.33 5.02
N ARG A 44 4.67 17.16 3.72
CA ARG A 44 3.87 16.02 3.21
C ARG A 44 4.74 15.04 2.42
N PRO A 45 4.70 13.72 2.72
CA PRO A 45 5.40 12.72 1.92
C PRO A 45 4.85 12.70 0.49
N ILE A 46 5.74 12.52 -0.50
CA ILE A 46 5.32 12.46 -1.90
C ILE A 46 4.51 11.17 -2.13
N PRO A 47 3.26 11.27 -2.62
CA PRO A 47 2.48 10.08 -2.95
C PRO A 47 3.18 9.34 -4.10
N PHE A 48 3.31 8.02 -3.98
CA PHE A 48 3.84 7.22 -5.07
C PHE A 48 2.68 6.78 -5.99
N PRO A 49 2.82 6.91 -7.32
CA PRO A 49 1.80 6.45 -8.25
C PRO A 49 1.69 4.91 -8.21
N PRO A 50 0.48 4.31 -8.30
CA PRO A 50 0.32 2.86 -8.27
C PRO A 50 1.16 2.11 -9.31
N ASP A 51 1.34 2.71 -10.48
CA ASP A 51 2.12 2.13 -11.60
C ASP A 51 3.64 2.13 -11.33
N SER A 52 4.11 2.89 -10.33
CA SER A 52 5.52 2.90 -9.92
C SER A 52 5.88 1.78 -8.95
N VAL A 53 4.91 1.03 -8.44
CA VAL A 53 5.15 -0.02 -7.43
C VAL A 53 5.71 -1.28 -8.10
N TRP A 54 7.01 -1.30 -8.30
CA TRP A 54 7.78 -2.48 -8.71
C TRP A 54 9.19 -2.41 -8.15
N PHE A 55 9.91 -3.54 -8.15
CA PHE A 55 11.32 -3.63 -7.75
C PHE A 55 11.94 -4.91 -8.33
N TYR A 56 13.25 -5.08 -8.23
CA TYR A 56 13.91 -6.34 -8.57
C TYR A 56 14.14 -7.17 -7.31
N ASN A 57 13.87 -8.48 -7.37
CA ASN A 57 14.26 -9.39 -6.29
C ASN A 57 15.77 -9.70 -6.34
N ARG A 58 16.28 -10.47 -5.37
CA ARG A 58 17.70 -10.89 -5.32
C ARG A 58 18.17 -11.67 -6.55
N ASP A 59 17.24 -12.26 -7.31
CA ASP A 59 17.52 -12.96 -8.57
C ASP A 59 17.45 -12.02 -9.79
N MET A 60 17.40 -10.70 -9.57
CA MET A 60 17.26 -9.66 -10.60
C MET A 60 16.01 -9.81 -11.47
N LYS A 61 14.95 -10.43 -10.95
CA LYS A 61 13.64 -10.51 -11.61
C LYS A 61 12.74 -9.39 -11.14
N LYS A 62 12.10 -8.71 -12.09
CA LYS A 62 11.12 -7.66 -11.79
C LYS A 62 9.91 -8.26 -11.07
N VAL A 63 9.57 -7.68 -9.93
CA VAL A 63 8.40 -8.00 -9.10
C VAL A 63 7.48 -6.80 -9.08
N THR A 64 6.21 -7.01 -9.44
CA THR A 64 5.14 -6.00 -9.35
C THR A 64 4.12 -6.47 -8.32
N PRO A 65 4.25 -6.06 -7.04
CA PRO A 65 3.33 -6.47 -6.00
C PRO A 65 1.96 -5.81 -6.16
N ARG A 66 0.94 -6.44 -5.59
CA ARG A 66 -0.41 -5.85 -5.52
C ARG A 66 -0.58 -5.09 -4.21
N ILE A 67 -1.29 -3.96 -4.24
CA ILE A 67 -1.63 -3.23 -3.02
C ILE A 67 -2.68 -4.02 -2.21
N SER A 68 -2.35 -4.37 -0.98
CA SER A 68 -3.23 -5.17 -0.11
C SER A 68 -4.48 -4.37 0.28
N PRO A 69 -5.69 -4.96 0.17
CA PRO A 69 -6.93 -4.31 0.57
C PRO A 69 -7.21 -4.40 2.07
N GLU A 70 -6.37 -5.08 2.84
CA GLU A 70 -6.68 -5.44 4.24
C GLU A 70 -6.01 -4.54 5.27
N TRP A 71 -4.82 -4.01 4.98
CA TRP A 71 -4.00 -3.30 5.96
C TRP A 71 -3.36 -2.04 5.37
N VAL A 72 -3.16 -1.04 6.21
CA VAL A 72 -2.37 0.16 5.93
C VAL A 72 -1.34 0.36 7.05
N ALA A 73 -0.12 0.78 6.69
CA ALA A 73 0.94 1.10 7.63
C ALA A 73 0.97 2.61 7.86
N VAL A 74 0.97 3.01 9.14
CA VAL A 74 0.96 4.42 9.55
C VAL A 74 2.16 4.65 10.46
N ALA A 75 3.06 5.52 10.03
CA ALA A 75 4.21 5.95 10.82
C ALA A 75 3.88 7.27 11.52
N PHE A 76 4.24 7.38 12.80
CA PHE A 76 3.90 8.50 13.67
C PHE A 76 5.11 9.39 13.89
N SER A 77 4.86 10.69 14.05
CA SER A 77 5.85 11.65 14.55
C SER A 77 5.93 11.44 16.06
N VAL A 78 6.82 10.56 16.51
CA VAL A 78 6.85 10.04 17.88
C VAL A 78 6.87 11.17 18.93
N PRO A 79 5.82 11.34 19.75
CA PRO A 79 5.93 12.12 20.96
C PRO A 79 6.67 11.29 22.03
N SER A 80 7.44 11.95 22.88
CA SER A 80 8.12 11.39 24.05
C SER A 80 7.13 10.53 24.89
N GLY A 81 7.20 9.19 24.80
CA GLY A 81 6.22 8.34 25.51
C GLY A 81 6.18 6.84 25.16
N GLY A 82 6.94 6.38 24.16
CA GLY A 82 7.07 4.95 23.85
C GLY A 82 5.79 4.29 23.30
N GLU A 83 5.70 2.96 23.40
CA GLU A 83 4.62 2.14 22.81
C GLU A 83 3.22 2.47 23.33
N ALA A 84 3.11 2.91 24.59
CA ALA A 84 1.83 3.29 25.19
C ALA A 84 1.24 4.55 24.53
N ALA A 85 2.07 5.59 24.34
CA ALA A 85 1.66 6.81 23.66
C ALA A 85 1.31 6.56 22.19
N LEU A 86 2.08 5.70 21.52
CA LEU A 86 1.83 5.27 20.15
C LEU A 86 0.47 4.54 20.04
N SER A 87 0.22 3.58 20.94
CA SER A 87 -1.03 2.83 20.99
C SER A 87 -2.23 3.74 21.30
N GLU A 88 -2.06 4.75 22.15
CA GLU A 88 -3.12 5.71 22.45
C GLU A 88 -3.45 6.61 21.26
N ALA A 89 -2.43 7.10 20.55
CA ALA A 89 -2.63 7.85 19.30
C ALA A 89 -3.36 6.98 18.25
N ALA A 90 -2.97 5.71 18.13
CA ALA A 90 -3.61 4.78 17.21
C ALA A 90 -5.08 4.49 17.58
N ARG A 91 -5.39 4.33 18.88
CA ARG A 91 -6.79 4.21 19.36
C ARG A 91 -7.61 5.44 19.02
N ARG A 92 -7.03 6.64 19.12
CA ARG A 92 -7.72 7.89 18.78
C ARG A 92 -8.12 7.91 17.31
N ILE A 93 -7.19 7.54 16.42
CA ILE A 93 -7.45 7.41 14.99
C ILE A 93 -8.55 6.37 14.72
N LEU A 94 -8.45 5.17 15.32
CA LEU A 94 -9.45 4.11 15.15
C LEU A 94 -10.86 4.56 15.57
N ARG A 95 -10.99 5.37 16.64
CA ARG A 95 -12.29 5.89 17.10
C ARG A 95 -12.87 6.98 16.18
N GLN A 96 -12.01 7.72 15.49
CA GLN A 96 -12.40 8.85 14.65
C GLN A 96 -12.73 8.43 13.21
N ASP A 97 -12.15 7.33 12.73
CA ASP A 97 -12.31 6.90 11.34
C ASP A 97 -13.04 5.54 11.24
N ALA A 98 -14.28 5.58 10.76
CA ALA A 98 -15.14 4.41 10.61
C ALA A 98 -14.70 3.44 9.50
N ASP A 99 -13.73 3.84 8.66
CA ASP A 99 -13.15 2.98 7.63
C ASP A 99 -12.09 2.01 8.19
N LEU A 100 -11.72 2.16 9.46
CA LEU A 100 -10.79 1.32 10.18
C LEU A 100 -11.52 0.38 11.15
N THR A 101 -11.08 -0.87 11.23
CA THR A 101 -11.75 -1.91 12.05
C THR A 101 -10.94 -2.37 13.24
N ASP A 102 -9.61 -2.33 13.13
CA ASP A 102 -8.70 -2.80 14.16
C ASP A 102 -7.32 -2.16 13.94
N PHE A 103 -6.43 -2.23 14.93
CA PHE A 103 -5.02 -1.86 14.76
C PHE A 103 -4.12 -2.69 15.67
N PHE A 104 -2.85 -2.81 15.30
CA PHE A 104 -1.81 -3.24 16.22
C PHE A 104 -0.54 -2.42 16.00
N CYS A 105 0.17 -2.17 17.09
CA CYS A 105 1.47 -1.52 17.10
C CYS A 105 2.47 -2.56 17.60
N ASP A 106 3.60 -2.70 16.91
CA ASP A 106 4.61 -3.69 17.27
C ASP A 106 5.99 -3.04 17.17
N ALA A 107 6.54 -2.72 18.33
CA ALA A 107 7.81 -2.01 18.42
C ALA A 107 9.02 -2.86 18.00
N ASP A 108 8.86 -4.18 17.82
CA ASP A 108 9.91 -5.05 17.27
C ASP A 108 9.90 -5.04 15.73
N LEU A 109 8.71 -4.85 15.11
CA LEU A 109 8.62 -4.62 13.67
C LEU A 109 9.04 -3.20 13.29
N ARG A 110 8.48 -2.21 13.99
CA ARG A 110 8.80 -0.79 13.76
C ARG A 110 8.40 0.05 14.99
N PRO A 111 9.35 0.72 15.67
CA PRO A 111 9.08 1.41 16.94
C PRO A 111 8.18 2.65 16.80
N ASP A 112 8.11 3.24 15.61
CA ASP A 112 7.37 4.47 15.30
C ASP A 112 6.14 4.22 14.41
N ALA A 113 5.68 2.98 14.25
CA ALA A 113 4.56 2.69 13.35
C ALA A 113 3.53 1.71 13.92
N CYS A 114 2.29 1.84 13.43
CA CYS A 114 1.22 0.89 13.66
C CYS A 114 0.58 0.44 12.34
N PHE A 115 -0.05 -0.71 12.37
CA PHE A 115 -0.76 -1.30 11.24
C PHE A 115 -2.26 -1.25 11.53
N PHE A 116 -3.01 -0.65 10.62
CA PHE A 116 -4.46 -0.53 10.74
C PHE A 116 -5.17 -1.43 9.75
N ARG A 117 -6.19 -2.12 10.25
CA ARG A 117 -7.02 -3.03 9.45
C ARG A 117 -8.13 -2.25 8.78
N LEU A 118 -8.17 -2.30 7.46
CA LEU A 118 -9.17 -1.65 6.63
C LEU A 118 -10.50 -2.41 6.67
N ARG A 119 -11.60 -1.67 6.56
CA ARG A 119 -12.93 -2.24 6.37
C ARG A 119 -12.99 -3.10 5.10
N ARG A 120 -13.60 -4.27 5.20
CA ARG A 120 -13.76 -5.20 4.06
C ARG A 120 -14.53 -4.54 2.91
N GLY A 121 -14.10 -4.80 1.68
CA GLY A 121 -14.77 -4.31 0.47
C GLY A 121 -14.48 -2.84 0.12
N MET A 122 -13.52 -2.21 0.79
CA MET A 122 -13.11 -0.85 0.47
C MET A 122 -12.53 -0.77 -0.95
N THR A 123 -12.97 0.24 -1.71
CA THR A 123 -12.46 0.49 -3.07
C THR A 123 -11.06 1.11 -3.02
N GLU A 124 -10.31 0.97 -4.11
CA GLU A 124 -8.96 1.56 -4.19
C GLU A 124 -8.96 3.07 -4.00
N LYS A 125 -9.92 3.78 -4.61
CA LYS A 125 -10.09 5.23 -4.46
C LYS A 125 -10.40 5.62 -3.02
N ALA A 126 -11.28 4.86 -2.34
CA ALA A 126 -11.59 5.12 -0.94
C ALA A 126 -10.36 4.93 -0.04
N ARG A 127 -9.55 3.91 -0.31
CA ARG A 127 -8.29 3.66 0.40
C ARG A 127 -7.27 4.78 0.17
N GLN A 128 -7.13 5.28 -1.05
CA GLN A 128 -6.26 6.43 -1.34
C GLN A 128 -6.72 7.68 -0.58
N HIS A 129 -8.03 7.97 -0.59
CA HIS A 129 -8.59 9.08 0.18
C HIS A 129 -8.36 8.92 1.69
N LEU A 130 -8.56 7.71 2.22
CA LEU A 130 -8.27 7.40 3.63
C LEU A 130 -6.80 7.65 3.96
N MET A 131 -5.87 7.19 3.13
CA MET A 131 -4.45 7.41 3.35
C MET A 131 -4.07 8.89 3.36
N VAL A 132 -4.65 9.69 2.46
CA VAL A 132 -4.46 11.16 2.45
C VAL A 132 -4.99 11.75 3.76
N ARG A 133 -6.22 11.41 4.16
CA ARG A 133 -6.86 11.90 5.39
C ARG A 133 -6.05 11.55 6.64
N LEU A 134 -5.56 10.31 6.73
CA LEU A 134 -4.69 9.86 7.81
C LEU A 134 -3.37 10.61 7.83
N GLY A 135 -2.79 10.90 6.66
CA GLY A 135 -1.57 11.69 6.52
C GLY A 135 -1.72 13.17 6.94
N GLU A 136 -2.95 13.69 7.00
CA GLU A 136 -3.23 15.05 7.50
C GLU A 136 -3.39 15.11 9.02
N THR A 137 -3.37 13.96 9.70
CA THR A 137 -3.45 13.91 11.17
C THR A 137 -2.12 14.36 11.77
N GLU A 138 -2.15 15.33 12.69
CA GLU A 138 -0.94 15.96 13.28
C GLU A 138 0.08 14.96 13.86
N SER A 139 -0.38 13.87 14.47
CA SER A 139 0.48 12.83 15.04
C SER A 139 1.10 11.88 14.01
N VAL A 140 0.64 11.92 12.76
CA VAL A 140 1.07 11.01 11.69
C VAL A 140 2.16 11.67 10.86
N ARG A 141 3.28 10.96 10.68
CA ARG A 141 4.40 11.41 9.85
C ARG A 141 4.18 11.07 8.39
N TYR A 142 3.76 9.84 8.12
CA TYR A 142 3.44 9.35 6.78
C TYR A 142 2.61 8.07 6.81
N VAL A 143 1.94 7.80 5.69
CA VAL A 143 1.10 6.61 5.50
C VAL A 143 1.52 5.88 4.25
N HIS A 144 1.69 4.56 4.35
CA HIS A 144 1.99 3.68 3.24
C HIS A 144 1.00 2.52 3.20
N PRO A 145 0.59 2.07 2.00
CA PRO A 145 -0.22 0.89 1.92
C PRO A 145 0.65 -0.33 2.16
N THR A 146 0.01 -1.41 2.58
CA THR A 146 0.68 -2.69 2.63
C THR A 146 0.60 -3.36 1.26
N LEU A 147 1.57 -4.19 0.95
CA LEU A 147 1.69 -4.89 -0.33
C LEU A 147 1.47 -6.38 -0.11
N ARG A 148 0.88 -7.03 -1.11
CA ARG A 148 0.73 -8.49 -1.14
C ARG A 148 1.83 -9.06 -2.02
N LEU A 149 2.79 -9.71 -1.38
CA LEU A 149 3.86 -10.45 -2.02
C LEU A 149 3.60 -11.94 -1.81
N ARG A 150 3.31 -12.66 -2.89
CA ARG A 150 2.84 -14.06 -2.84
C ARG A 150 1.59 -14.16 -1.96
N GLU A 151 1.65 -14.91 -0.86
CA GLU A 151 0.56 -15.08 0.10
C GLU A 151 0.71 -14.24 1.38
N LYS A 152 1.74 -13.39 1.47
CA LYS A 152 2.01 -12.57 2.66
C LYS A 152 1.71 -11.10 2.41
N THR A 153 1.16 -10.44 3.42
CA THR A 153 1.02 -8.99 3.47
C THR A 153 2.28 -8.40 4.09
N VAL A 154 2.94 -7.50 3.39
CA VAL A 154 4.17 -6.83 3.84
C VAL A 154 3.97 -5.32 3.89
N ALA A 155 4.73 -4.65 4.75
CA ALA A 155 4.83 -3.20 4.79
C ALA A 155 6.26 -2.77 4.51
N PHE A 156 6.39 -1.62 3.85
CA PHE A 156 7.65 -0.94 3.60
C PHE A 156 7.59 0.43 4.27
N PHE A 157 8.77 0.97 4.58
CA PHE A 157 8.91 2.25 5.26
C PHE A 157 9.89 3.13 4.47
N ASP A 158 10.82 3.77 5.16
CA ASP A 158 11.80 4.68 4.60
C ASP A 158 13.16 4.03 4.27
N THR A 159 13.32 2.72 4.44
CA THR A 159 14.63 2.06 4.34
C THR A 159 14.75 1.18 3.09
N ILE A 160 15.90 1.23 2.42
CA ILE A 160 16.28 0.35 1.31
C ILE A 160 17.66 -0.26 1.58
N GLY A 161 17.91 -1.44 1.01
CA GLY A 161 19.25 -2.02 0.91
C GLY A 161 19.85 -1.70 -0.44
N LEU A 162 21.13 -1.33 -0.47
CA LEU A 162 21.84 -0.90 -1.66
C LEU A 162 23.30 -1.35 -1.62
N THR A 163 23.72 -2.06 -2.66
CA THR A 163 25.10 -2.48 -2.87
C THR A 163 25.64 -1.85 -4.14
N TRP A 164 26.80 -1.21 -4.04
CA TRP A 164 27.47 -0.55 -5.16
C TRP A 164 28.36 -1.53 -5.93
N LYS A 165 28.56 -1.32 -7.24
CA LYS A 165 29.58 -2.06 -7.99
C LYS A 165 30.99 -1.65 -7.53
N ALA A 166 31.93 -2.58 -7.68
CA ALA A 166 33.34 -2.31 -7.40
C ALA A 166 33.87 -1.20 -8.33
N GLY A 167 34.69 -0.29 -7.79
CA GLY A 167 35.33 0.78 -8.55
C GLY A 167 34.48 2.03 -8.79
N VAL A 168 33.25 2.12 -8.26
CA VAL A 168 32.45 3.36 -8.29
C VAL A 168 33.05 4.37 -7.31
N ASP A 169 33.39 5.55 -7.82
CA ASP A 169 33.95 6.66 -7.05
C ASP A 169 32.92 7.27 -6.07
N SER A 170 33.41 7.76 -4.93
CA SER A 170 32.55 8.32 -3.88
C SER A 170 31.71 9.51 -4.37
N ALA A 171 32.26 10.35 -5.25
CA ALA A 171 31.54 11.50 -5.79
C ALA A 171 30.34 11.08 -6.68
N ALA A 172 30.49 10.02 -7.48
CA ALA A 172 29.36 9.47 -8.23
C ALA A 172 28.31 8.82 -7.32
N LYS A 173 28.73 8.14 -6.24
CA LYS A 173 27.79 7.58 -5.24
C LYS A 173 26.96 8.68 -4.58
N GLU A 174 27.61 9.75 -4.12
CA GLU A 174 26.95 10.89 -3.50
C GLU A 174 25.98 11.59 -4.46
N ARG A 175 26.40 11.79 -5.72
CA ARG A 175 25.53 12.39 -6.74
C ARG A 175 24.29 11.55 -7.01
N LEU A 176 24.44 10.24 -7.17
CA LEU A 176 23.31 9.35 -7.41
C LEU A 176 22.41 9.25 -6.16
N ALA A 177 23.02 9.21 -4.97
CA ALA A 177 22.29 9.24 -3.71
C ALA A 177 21.45 10.52 -3.56
N ALA A 178 22.01 11.68 -3.90
CA ALA A 178 21.30 12.95 -3.89
C ALA A 178 20.16 12.99 -4.92
N GLN A 179 20.38 12.45 -6.13
CA GLN A 179 19.34 12.33 -7.17
C GLN A 179 18.19 11.42 -6.75
N ALA A 180 18.49 10.28 -6.10
CA ALA A 180 17.50 9.36 -5.57
C ALA A 180 16.87 9.85 -4.24
N GLY A 181 17.39 10.93 -3.65
CA GLY A 181 16.93 11.45 -2.36
C GLY A 181 17.21 10.51 -1.18
N ILE A 182 18.32 9.75 -1.22
CA ILE A 182 18.68 8.79 -0.16
C ILE A 182 19.85 9.28 0.70
N THR A 183 19.85 8.91 1.99
CA THR A 183 20.93 9.18 2.95
C THR A 183 21.43 7.88 3.57
N PRO A 184 22.74 7.75 3.86
CA PRO A 184 23.29 6.54 4.45
C PRO A 184 22.78 6.36 5.89
N LEU A 185 22.44 5.13 6.27
CA LEU A 185 22.02 4.78 7.63
C LEU A 185 23.08 3.94 8.35
N ASN A 186 23.38 2.74 7.85
CA ASN A 186 24.44 1.88 8.37
C ASN A 186 24.76 0.75 7.37
N GLY A 187 26.04 0.53 7.06
CA GLY A 187 26.47 -0.46 6.07
C GLY A 187 25.80 -0.25 4.71
N ASP A 188 25.15 -1.31 4.20
CA ASP A 188 24.41 -1.29 2.93
C ASP A 188 22.98 -0.73 3.06
N LEU A 189 22.58 -0.22 4.24
CA LEU A 189 21.25 0.33 4.46
C LEU A 189 21.22 1.84 4.26
N TRP A 190 20.24 2.29 3.47
CA TRP A 190 20.02 3.69 3.12
C TRP A 190 18.58 4.09 3.44
N ARG A 191 18.39 5.35 3.87
CA ARG A 191 17.09 5.94 4.16
C ARG A 191 16.65 6.82 2.99
N VAL A 192 15.45 6.61 2.49
CA VAL A 192 14.80 7.44 1.48
C VAL A 192 14.15 8.64 2.15
N GLY A 193 14.46 9.85 1.67
CA GLY A 193 13.77 11.07 2.03
C GLY A 193 12.38 11.13 1.39
N LEU A 194 11.38 10.53 2.05
CA LEU A 194 10.00 10.40 1.54
C LEU A 194 9.31 11.73 1.18
N PHE A 195 9.81 12.86 1.68
CA PHE A 195 9.32 14.22 1.37
C PHE A 195 9.94 14.81 0.09
N ARG A 196 11.07 14.24 -0.37
CA ARG A 196 11.78 14.68 -1.58
C ARG A 196 11.54 13.77 -2.76
N THR A 197 11.38 12.47 -2.50
CA THR A 197 11.20 11.46 -3.55
C THR A 197 10.30 10.34 -3.04
N ALA A 198 9.37 9.90 -3.88
CA ALA A 198 8.54 8.73 -3.61
C ALA A 198 9.41 7.46 -3.45
N TYR A 199 9.08 6.61 -2.46
CA TYR A 199 9.89 5.44 -2.09
C TYR A 199 10.24 4.54 -3.28
N PHE A 200 9.23 4.09 -4.04
CA PHE A 200 9.47 3.22 -5.21
C PHE A 200 10.12 3.96 -6.37
N THR A 201 9.92 5.27 -6.51
CA THR A 201 10.62 6.06 -7.53
C THR A 201 12.13 6.09 -7.27
N ALA A 202 12.53 6.33 -6.02
CA ALA A 202 13.94 6.28 -5.62
C ALA A 202 14.54 4.88 -5.85
N LEU A 203 13.82 3.85 -5.43
CA LEU A 203 14.23 2.45 -5.60
C LEU A 203 14.39 2.08 -7.08
N ASN A 204 13.44 2.47 -7.93
CA ASN A 204 13.45 2.19 -9.37
C ASN A 204 14.59 2.91 -10.09
N LEU A 205 14.85 4.16 -9.73
CA LEU A 205 15.95 4.96 -10.28
C LEU A 205 17.29 4.28 -9.97
N LEU A 206 17.50 3.88 -8.71
CA LEU A 206 18.72 3.16 -8.29
C LEU A 206 18.84 1.81 -8.98
N ALA A 207 17.72 1.09 -9.15
CA ALA A 207 17.71 -0.22 -9.80
C ALA A 207 18.03 -0.16 -11.30
N GLN A 208 17.79 0.97 -11.94
CA GLN A 208 18.07 1.19 -13.36
C GLN A 208 19.47 1.77 -13.61
N ASP A 209 20.17 2.23 -12.59
CA ASP A 209 21.49 2.82 -12.73
C ASP A 209 22.59 1.75 -12.87
N ILE A 210 23.46 1.92 -13.86
CA ILE A 210 24.53 0.96 -14.19
C ILE A 210 25.57 0.81 -13.08
N ARG A 211 25.68 1.75 -12.15
CA ARG A 211 26.67 1.77 -11.05
C ARG A 211 26.20 1.00 -9.82
N VAL A 212 24.92 0.71 -9.75
CA VAL A 212 24.32 -0.07 -8.66
C VAL A 212 24.44 -1.56 -8.98
N ALA A 213 24.91 -2.35 -8.03
CA ALA A 213 25.01 -3.80 -8.18
C ALA A 213 23.68 -4.48 -7.81
N GLU A 214 23.14 -4.10 -6.66
CA GLU A 214 21.87 -4.63 -6.15
C GLU A 214 21.16 -3.55 -5.35
N VAL A 215 19.84 -3.46 -5.49
CA VAL A 215 19.00 -2.62 -4.64
C VAL A 215 17.71 -3.38 -4.33
N TRP A 216 17.31 -3.39 -3.07
CA TRP A 216 16.11 -4.09 -2.64
C TRP A 216 15.34 -3.28 -1.58
N PRO A 217 14.01 -3.34 -1.59
CA PRO A 217 13.24 -2.73 -0.53
C PRO A 217 13.46 -3.48 0.78
N VAL A 218 13.46 -2.77 1.91
CA VAL A 218 13.41 -3.39 3.24
C VAL A 218 11.96 -3.40 3.68
N TRP A 219 11.41 -4.59 3.91
CA TRP A 219 10.01 -4.77 4.29
C TRP A 219 9.87 -5.67 5.52
N VAL A 220 8.75 -5.50 6.21
CA VAL A 220 8.32 -6.35 7.33
C VAL A 220 7.02 -7.06 6.99
N THR A 221 6.82 -8.26 7.53
CA THR A 221 5.53 -8.96 7.37
C THR A 221 4.52 -8.35 8.35
N VAL A 222 3.31 -8.05 7.88
CA VAL A 222 2.23 -7.45 8.70
C VAL A 222 1.57 -8.54 9.54
N THR A 223 2.32 -9.03 10.51
CA THR A 223 1.94 -10.04 11.49
C THR A 223 2.65 -9.71 12.80
N PRO A 224 1.97 -9.68 13.96
CA PRO A 224 2.62 -9.41 15.24
C PRO A 224 3.82 -10.33 15.46
N SER A 225 4.93 -9.77 15.94
CA SER A 225 6.19 -10.46 16.25
C SER A 225 5.99 -11.52 17.32
N VAL A 226 5.09 -11.26 18.27
CA VAL A 226 4.63 -12.22 19.27
C VAL A 226 3.12 -12.10 19.45
N ARG A 227 2.44 -13.23 19.48
CA ARG A 227 1.02 -13.34 19.81
C ARG A 227 0.84 -14.46 20.81
N ALA A 228 0.24 -14.15 21.95
CA ALA A 228 -0.14 -15.13 22.95
C ALA A 228 -1.66 -15.20 23.08
N GLU A 229 -2.21 -16.41 23.09
CA GLU A 229 -3.64 -16.64 23.23
C GLU A 229 -3.91 -17.77 24.21
N LEU A 230 -4.57 -17.44 25.31
CA LEU A 230 -5.14 -18.43 26.23
C LEU A 230 -6.55 -18.78 25.76
N ARG A 231 -6.89 -20.06 25.67
CA ARG A 231 -8.23 -20.56 25.36
C ARG A 231 -8.67 -21.55 26.43
N LEU A 232 -9.90 -21.40 26.90
CA LEU A 232 -10.58 -22.42 27.69
C LEU A 232 -11.43 -23.25 26.74
N ALA A 233 -11.48 -24.57 26.93
CA ALA A 233 -12.33 -25.44 26.10
C ALA A 233 -13.83 -25.13 26.32
N VAL A 234 -14.18 -24.73 27.54
CA VAL A 234 -15.51 -24.26 27.94
C VAL A 234 -15.36 -23.05 28.87
N ASN A 235 -16.21 -22.04 28.72
CA ASN A 235 -16.18 -20.80 29.52
C ASN A 235 -16.95 -20.93 30.86
N GLY A 236 -17.21 -22.16 31.30
CA GLY A 236 -17.88 -22.46 32.55
C GLY A 236 -17.96 -23.95 32.84
N GLY A 237 -18.28 -24.26 34.09
CA GLY A 237 -18.42 -25.63 34.60
C GLY A 237 -19.05 -25.64 35.98
N ASN A 238 -19.12 -26.81 36.58
CA ASN A 238 -19.56 -26.99 37.96
C ASN A 238 -18.37 -26.95 38.91
N ILE A 239 -18.66 -26.79 40.20
CA ILE A 239 -17.67 -26.98 41.27
C ILE A 239 -16.95 -28.33 41.09
N GLY A 240 -15.62 -28.29 41.04
CA GLY A 240 -14.77 -29.48 40.86
C GLY A 240 -14.58 -29.96 39.42
N ASP A 241 -15.27 -29.37 38.44
CA ASP A 241 -15.08 -29.73 37.03
C ASP A 241 -13.67 -29.35 36.55
N ARG A 242 -13.00 -30.29 35.89
CA ARG A 242 -11.68 -30.07 35.28
C ARG A 242 -11.83 -29.46 33.90
N ILE A 243 -11.67 -28.15 33.81
CA ILE A 243 -11.83 -27.37 32.57
C ILE A 243 -10.50 -27.34 31.81
N PRO A 244 -10.40 -27.94 30.61
CA PRO A 244 -9.18 -27.91 29.82
C PRO A 244 -8.88 -26.50 29.30
N PHE A 245 -7.60 -26.14 29.26
CA PHE A 245 -7.13 -24.92 28.63
C PHE A 245 -5.95 -25.18 27.69
N THR A 246 -5.73 -24.25 26.77
CA THR A 246 -4.59 -24.22 25.86
C THR A 246 -4.05 -22.79 25.77
N LEU A 247 -2.79 -22.61 26.13
CA LEU A 247 -2.02 -21.38 25.91
C LEU A 247 -1.16 -21.57 24.66
N ARG A 248 -1.47 -20.80 23.61
CA ARG A 248 -0.74 -20.82 22.35
C ARG A 248 0.07 -19.54 22.18
N ILE A 249 1.38 -19.65 22.00
CA ILE A 249 2.28 -18.53 21.79
C ILE A 249 2.93 -18.69 20.40
N VAL A 250 2.61 -17.76 19.51
CA VAL A 250 3.17 -17.69 18.15
C VAL A 250 4.15 -16.54 18.15
N PHE A 251 5.39 -16.78 17.75
CA PHE A 251 6.42 -15.76 17.62
C PHE A 251 7.22 -15.92 16.33
N SER A 252 7.88 -14.85 15.90
CA SER A 252 8.75 -14.82 14.73
C SER A 252 10.19 -15.20 15.07
N ASP A 253 10.99 -15.52 14.05
CA ASP A 253 12.38 -15.98 14.22
C ASP A 253 13.32 -14.93 14.87
N ILE A 254 12.92 -13.66 14.87
CA ILE A 254 13.66 -12.56 15.52
C ILE A 254 13.46 -12.53 17.04
N ILE A 255 12.47 -13.26 17.56
CA ILE A 255 12.12 -13.26 18.98
C ILE A 255 12.67 -14.51 19.68
N ARG A 256 13.15 -14.31 20.91
CA ARG A 256 13.50 -15.38 21.85
C ARG A 256 12.65 -15.25 23.11
N ILE A 257 11.89 -16.30 23.42
CA ILE A 257 11.18 -16.45 24.69
C ILE A 257 12.14 -17.08 25.70
N ASP A 258 12.16 -16.56 26.93
CA ASP A 258 12.93 -17.16 28.02
C ASP A 258 12.21 -18.43 28.53
N PRO A 259 12.82 -19.63 28.49
CA PRO A 259 12.22 -20.84 29.05
C PRO A 259 11.76 -20.70 30.51
N ALA A 260 12.49 -19.93 31.33
CA ALA A 260 12.15 -19.70 32.73
C ALA A 260 10.86 -18.89 32.90
N ALA A 261 10.41 -18.20 31.86
CA ALA A 261 9.15 -17.48 31.90
C ALA A 261 7.93 -18.40 31.83
N LEU A 262 8.08 -19.57 31.23
CA LEU A 262 6.99 -20.53 31.06
C LEU A 262 6.78 -21.41 32.30
N THR A 263 7.73 -21.43 33.24
CA THR A 263 7.62 -22.19 34.49
C THR A 263 6.75 -21.50 35.54
N HIS A 264 6.56 -20.18 35.44
CA HIS A 264 5.84 -19.36 36.41
C HIS A 264 4.48 -18.86 35.91
N ILE A 265 3.85 -19.58 34.97
CA ILE A 265 2.52 -19.22 34.46
C ILE A 265 1.50 -19.43 35.58
N ASP A 266 0.96 -18.33 36.11
CA ASP A 266 -0.15 -18.34 37.06
C ASP A 266 -1.47 -18.09 36.32
N LEU A 267 -2.36 -19.08 36.33
CA LEU A 267 -3.70 -19.01 35.77
C LEU A 267 -4.78 -18.90 36.87
N ARG A 268 -4.39 -18.72 38.13
CA ARG A 268 -5.36 -18.64 39.23
C ARG A 268 -6.25 -17.42 39.06
N PRO A 269 -7.58 -17.58 39.04
CA PRO A 269 -8.48 -16.44 38.98
C PRO A 269 -8.34 -15.52 40.20
N GLN A 270 -8.48 -14.21 39.98
CA GLN A 270 -8.38 -13.23 41.06
C GLN A 270 -9.51 -13.42 42.09
N GLY A 271 -9.18 -13.29 43.38
CA GLY A 271 -10.16 -13.37 44.48
C GLY A 271 -10.49 -14.78 44.98
N ILE A 272 -9.85 -15.83 44.45
CA ILE A 272 -10.02 -17.21 44.93
C ILE A 272 -8.84 -17.60 45.83
N GLN A 273 -9.15 -18.18 47.00
CA GLN A 273 -8.15 -18.75 47.90
C GLN A 273 -7.41 -19.92 47.22
N LYS A 274 -6.12 -20.11 47.54
CA LYS A 274 -5.27 -21.11 46.85
C LYS A 274 -5.84 -22.53 46.96
N GLU A 275 -6.49 -22.83 48.07
CA GLU A 275 -7.08 -24.11 48.41
C GLU A 275 -8.32 -24.44 47.55
N LEU A 276 -8.94 -23.41 46.94
CA LEU A 276 -10.17 -23.54 46.15
C LEU A 276 -9.91 -23.54 44.64
N CYS A 277 -8.65 -23.59 44.21
CA CYS A 277 -8.26 -23.63 42.81
C CYS A 277 -7.09 -24.59 42.61
N ASP A 278 -7.31 -25.58 41.73
CA ASP A 278 -6.26 -26.52 41.32
C ASP A 278 -5.96 -26.33 39.82
N ILE A 279 -4.68 -26.37 39.48
CA ILE A 279 -4.18 -26.12 38.11
C ILE A 279 -3.17 -27.22 37.78
N GLU A 280 -3.52 -28.08 36.85
CA GLU A 280 -2.67 -29.18 36.37
C GLU A 280 -2.15 -28.84 34.97
N PHE A 281 -0.83 -28.77 34.78
CA PHE A 281 -0.22 -28.64 33.46
C PHE A 281 0.10 -30.04 32.88
N ALA A 282 -0.13 -30.23 31.58
CA ALA A 282 0.42 -31.38 30.88
C ALA A 282 1.96 -31.31 30.93
N PRO A 283 2.69 -32.43 30.97
CA PRO A 283 4.14 -32.39 30.93
C PRO A 283 4.65 -31.86 29.58
N PHE A 284 5.55 -30.89 29.60
CA PHE A 284 6.24 -30.37 28.42
C PHE A 284 7.70 -30.00 28.73
N ASP A 285 8.56 -30.06 27.72
CA ASP A 285 9.97 -29.66 27.83
C ASP A 285 10.09 -28.15 27.57
N TYR A 286 10.30 -27.38 28.65
CA TYR A 286 10.42 -25.93 28.63
C TYR A 286 11.53 -25.41 27.72
N VAL A 287 12.63 -26.16 27.57
CA VAL A 287 13.77 -25.73 26.76
C VAL A 287 13.45 -25.94 25.29
N ARG A 288 13.04 -27.16 24.91
CA ARG A 288 12.77 -27.50 23.51
C ARG A 288 11.55 -26.77 22.95
N ILE A 289 10.53 -26.51 23.76
CA ILE A 289 9.29 -25.90 23.27
C ILE A 289 9.51 -24.45 22.82
N THR A 290 10.43 -23.71 23.45
CA THR A 290 10.70 -22.29 23.13
C THR A 290 11.58 -22.10 21.89
N GLU A 291 12.18 -23.16 21.34
CA GLU A 291 13.03 -23.06 20.15
C GLU A 291 12.24 -22.93 18.85
N LYS A 292 10.97 -23.37 18.84
CA LYS A 292 10.13 -23.36 17.64
C LYS A 292 8.75 -22.79 17.93
N SER A 293 8.30 -21.92 17.03
CA SER A 293 6.92 -21.41 17.00
C SER A 293 6.04 -22.37 16.20
N PRO A 294 4.80 -22.68 16.65
CA PRO A 294 4.14 -22.20 17.87
C PRO A 294 4.51 -23.01 19.13
N VAL A 295 4.57 -22.33 20.28
CA VAL A 295 4.55 -22.98 21.61
C VAL A 295 3.09 -23.24 21.99
N GLU A 296 2.76 -24.48 22.33
CA GLU A 296 1.44 -24.85 22.82
C GLU A 296 1.56 -25.53 24.20
N ILE A 297 1.03 -24.87 25.23
CA ILE A 297 0.97 -25.37 26.60
C ILE A 297 -0.48 -25.75 26.91
N GLN A 298 -0.70 -26.97 27.38
CA GLN A 298 -2.02 -27.48 27.70
C GLN A 298 -2.11 -27.82 29.19
N GLY A 299 -3.32 -27.75 29.73
CA GLY A 299 -3.57 -28.11 31.12
C GLY A 299 -5.05 -28.11 31.46
N ARG A 300 -5.34 -28.21 32.75
CA ARG A 300 -6.69 -28.24 33.32
C ARG A 300 -6.76 -27.30 34.52
N ILE A 301 -7.87 -26.59 34.67
CA ILE A 301 -8.17 -25.76 35.83
C ILE A 301 -9.42 -26.34 36.49
N ALA A 302 -9.38 -26.57 37.79
CA ALA A 302 -10.53 -26.94 38.61
C ALA A 302 -10.75 -25.88 39.69
N LEU A 303 -12.03 -25.53 39.90
CA LEU A 303 -12.43 -24.52 40.88
C LEU A 303 -13.45 -25.11 41.86
N TRP A 304 -13.21 -24.91 43.14
CA TRP A 304 -14.02 -25.43 44.23
C TRP A 304 -14.93 -24.36 44.87
N ALA A 305 -15.00 -23.18 44.25
CA ALA A 305 -15.86 -22.08 44.65
C ALA A 305 -16.86 -21.74 43.52
N PRO A 306 -18.15 -21.53 43.81
CA PRO A 306 -19.10 -21.03 42.83
C PRO A 306 -18.93 -19.52 42.63
N GLY A 307 -19.25 -19.03 41.44
CA GLY A 307 -19.21 -17.61 41.10
C GLY A 307 -18.78 -17.31 39.68
N GLU A 308 -18.68 -16.03 39.37
CA GLU A 308 -18.10 -15.53 38.13
C GLU A 308 -16.66 -15.09 38.39
N PHE A 309 -15.72 -15.75 37.74
CA PHE A 309 -14.30 -15.50 37.89
C PHE A 309 -13.69 -15.08 36.56
N SER A 310 -12.46 -14.56 36.61
CA SER A 310 -11.69 -14.22 35.42
C SER A 310 -10.27 -14.74 35.57
N VAL A 311 -9.85 -15.59 34.64
CA VAL A 311 -8.46 -16.04 34.54
C VAL A 311 -7.61 -14.83 34.15
N PRO A 312 -6.57 -14.49 34.93
CA PRO A 312 -5.78 -13.30 34.71
C PRO A 312 -5.01 -13.36 33.39
N PRO A 313 -4.60 -12.19 32.85
CA PRO A 313 -3.73 -12.14 31.69
C PRO A 313 -2.37 -12.75 32.00
N VAL A 314 -1.93 -13.72 31.19
CA VAL A 314 -0.60 -14.32 31.30
C VAL A 314 0.40 -13.39 30.63
N THR A 315 1.43 -12.99 31.39
CA THR A 315 2.52 -12.15 30.87
C THR A 315 3.68 -13.03 30.43
N ILE A 316 4.02 -12.98 29.14
CA ILE A 316 5.13 -13.74 28.55
C ILE A 316 6.26 -12.76 28.21
N PRO A 317 7.34 -12.70 28.99
CA PRO A 317 8.53 -11.96 28.65
C PRO A 317 9.26 -12.57 27.45
N TYR A 318 9.84 -11.72 26.62
CA TYR A 318 10.60 -12.09 25.44
C TYR A 318 11.70 -11.07 25.14
N THR A 319 12.66 -11.45 24.32
CA THR A 319 13.76 -10.60 23.86
C THR A 319 13.83 -10.62 22.33
N CYS A 320 14.11 -9.47 21.72
CA CYS A 320 14.33 -9.38 20.28
C CYS A 320 15.84 -9.50 19.99
N ARG A 321 16.22 -10.46 19.13
CA ARG A 321 17.63 -10.74 18.80
C ARG A 321 18.25 -9.69 17.89
N THR A 322 17.44 -9.07 17.04
CA THR A 322 17.87 -8.16 15.98
C THR A 322 17.57 -6.69 16.28
N CYS A 323 16.90 -6.40 17.41
CA CYS A 323 16.56 -5.04 17.78
C CYS A 323 17.76 -4.35 18.45
N PRO A 324 17.95 -3.04 18.22
CA PRO A 324 19.07 -2.28 18.79
C PRO A 324 19.03 -2.21 20.32
N ASP A 325 17.84 -2.36 20.93
CA ASP A 325 17.65 -2.50 22.37
C ASP A 325 17.40 -3.97 22.73
N THR A 326 18.35 -4.61 23.40
CA THR A 326 18.22 -5.98 23.95
C THR A 326 17.42 -5.99 25.27
N ARG A 327 16.42 -5.12 25.42
CA ARG A 327 15.59 -5.04 26.62
C ARG A 327 14.58 -6.18 26.62
N VAL A 328 14.32 -6.75 27.80
CA VAL A 328 13.24 -7.73 28.00
C VAL A 328 11.90 -6.99 27.84
N ARG A 329 11.10 -7.42 26.87
CA ARG A 329 9.72 -6.95 26.61
C ARG A 329 8.74 -8.02 27.06
N SER A 330 7.45 -7.72 27.10
CA SER A 330 6.44 -8.71 27.49
C SER A 330 5.14 -8.58 26.72
N VAL A 331 4.58 -9.71 26.27
CA VAL A 331 3.24 -9.78 25.69
C VAL A 331 2.26 -10.30 26.75
N ARG A 332 1.01 -9.82 26.74
CA ARG A 332 -0.04 -10.28 27.66
C ARG A 332 -1.19 -10.92 26.92
N THR A 333 -1.70 -12.04 27.41
CA THR A 333 -2.96 -12.61 26.90
C THR A 333 -4.15 -11.77 27.36
N ALA A 334 -5.28 -11.87 26.66
CA ALA A 334 -6.53 -11.30 27.18
C ALA A 334 -7.01 -12.09 28.41
N PRO A 335 -7.64 -11.44 29.41
CA PRO A 335 -8.30 -12.15 30.51
C PRO A 335 -9.44 -13.02 29.98
N ARG A 336 -9.69 -14.16 30.62
CA ARG A 336 -10.75 -15.10 30.20
C ARG A 336 -11.82 -15.26 31.27
N PRO A 337 -13.09 -14.90 30.99
CA PRO A 337 -14.17 -15.11 31.95
C PRO A 337 -14.44 -16.60 32.13
N LEU A 338 -14.73 -16.99 33.37
CA LEU A 338 -14.97 -18.36 33.78
C LEU A 338 -16.12 -18.40 34.79
N LYS A 339 -17.21 -19.07 34.45
CA LYS A 339 -18.40 -19.17 35.32
C LYS A 339 -18.47 -20.54 35.97
N ILE A 340 -18.48 -20.59 37.30
CA ILE A 340 -18.60 -21.84 38.06
C ILE A 340 -19.95 -21.88 38.76
N ALA A 341 -20.76 -22.86 38.38
CA ALA A 341 -22.05 -23.11 39.00
C ALA A 341 -21.88 -24.06 40.20
N SER A 342 -22.60 -23.75 41.28
CA SER A 342 -22.91 -24.73 42.32
C SER A 342 -24.24 -25.37 41.96
N PHE A 343 -24.23 -26.62 41.48
CA PHE A 343 -25.44 -27.42 41.62
C PHE A 343 -25.51 -27.85 43.08
N LEU A 344 -26.47 -27.30 43.85
CA LEU A 344 -27.03 -28.11 44.92
C LEU A 344 -27.77 -29.25 44.21
N PRO A 345 -27.43 -30.53 44.41
CA PRO A 345 -28.39 -31.57 44.12
C PRO A 345 -29.59 -31.27 45.03
N SER A 346 -30.71 -30.84 44.45
CA SER A 346 -31.97 -30.94 45.15
C SER A 346 -32.08 -32.41 45.52
N HIS A 347 -32.17 -32.69 46.82
CA HIS A 347 -32.74 -33.95 47.24
C HIS A 347 -34.07 -34.06 46.48
N ASP A 348 -34.15 -35.09 45.64
CA ASP A 348 -35.21 -35.43 44.69
C ASP A 348 -34.95 -35.08 43.22
N ALA A 349 -34.89 -36.16 42.45
CA ALA A 349 -34.69 -36.23 41.02
C ALA A 349 -35.86 -35.58 40.27
N LYS A 350 -35.70 -34.31 39.88
CA LYS A 350 -36.37 -33.71 38.71
C LYS A 350 -35.60 -32.45 38.29
N LYS A 351 -34.81 -32.58 37.23
CA LYS A 351 -34.16 -31.45 36.57
C LYS A 351 -35.17 -30.80 35.61
N ASP A 352 -36.00 -29.91 36.12
CA ASP A 352 -36.82 -29.06 35.27
C ASP A 352 -36.09 -27.73 35.05
N LEU A 353 -35.80 -27.46 33.78
CA LEU A 353 -35.18 -26.22 33.31
C LEU A 353 -36.22 -25.10 33.40
N ILE A 354 -36.09 -24.18 34.35
CA ILE A 354 -36.98 -23.02 34.45
C ILE A 354 -36.55 -21.98 33.41
N VAL A 355 -37.22 -21.99 32.26
CA VAL A 355 -37.14 -20.92 31.26
C VAL A 355 -38.24 -19.91 31.58
N PRO A 356 -37.95 -18.59 31.66
CA PRO A 356 -39.02 -17.60 31.79
C PRO A 356 -39.89 -17.61 30.52
N GLU A 357 -41.16 -18.00 30.66
CA GLU A 357 -42.17 -18.07 29.60
C GLU A 357 -42.83 -16.72 29.28
N GLU A 358 -42.14 -15.59 29.46
CA GLU A 358 -42.64 -14.31 28.95
C GLU A 358 -42.30 -14.17 27.46
N ASN A 359 -43.15 -14.76 26.63
CA ASN A 359 -43.30 -14.31 25.25
C ASN A 359 -43.80 -12.87 25.28
N LEU A 360 -42.87 -11.91 25.13
CA LEU A 360 -43.22 -10.55 24.75
C LEU A 360 -43.98 -10.62 23.42
N SER A 361 -45.30 -10.43 23.48
CA SER A 361 -46.16 -10.37 22.30
C SER A 361 -45.67 -9.22 21.41
N PRO A 362 -45.20 -9.47 20.17
CA PRO A 362 -44.81 -8.39 19.28
C PRO A 362 -46.03 -7.52 18.97
N ASP A 363 -45.84 -6.21 19.10
CA ASP A 363 -46.83 -5.17 18.89
C ASP A 363 -47.54 -5.34 17.52
N PHE A 364 -48.87 -5.46 17.56
CA PHE A 364 -49.76 -5.86 16.45
C PHE A 364 -49.95 -4.77 15.37
N ARG A 365 -48.89 -4.06 14.98
CA ARG A 365 -48.93 -3.05 13.89
C ARG A 365 -48.20 -3.47 12.61
N ILE A 366 -47.72 -4.71 12.54
CA ILE A 366 -46.93 -5.24 11.41
C ILE A 366 -47.70 -5.15 10.06
N HIS A 367 -49.03 -5.31 10.06
CA HIS A 367 -49.83 -5.21 8.84
C HIS A 367 -49.82 -3.80 8.21
N VAL A 368 -49.74 -2.75 9.03
CA VAL A 368 -49.69 -1.35 8.53
C VAL A 368 -48.34 -1.07 7.85
N TYR A 369 -47.26 -1.62 8.40
CA TYR A 369 -45.92 -1.50 7.81
C TYR A 369 -45.78 -2.31 6.51
N HIS A 370 -46.38 -3.49 6.40
CA HIS A 370 -46.35 -4.26 5.15
C HIS A 370 -47.11 -3.58 4.00
N GLN A 371 -48.23 -2.92 4.28
CA GLN A 371 -49.01 -2.24 3.26
C GLN A 371 -48.32 -0.96 2.75
N ALA A 372 -47.64 -0.23 3.65
CA ALA A 372 -46.79 0.91 3.26
C ALA A 372 -45.54 0.45 2.49
N ALA A 373 -44.88 -0.63 2.93
CA ALA A 373 -43.69 -1.18 2.29
C ALA A 373 -43.97 -1.66 0.85
N GLY A 374 -45.13 -2.25 0.58
CA GLY A 374 -45.52 -2.68 -0.77
C GLY A 374 -45.58 -1.52 -1.79
N ARG A 375 -46.11 -0.36 -1.37
CA ARG A 375 -46.14 0.85 -2.22
C ARG A 375 -44.75 1.42 -2.49
N HIS A 376 -43.90 1.45 -1.46
CA HIS A 376 -42.51 1.92 -1.62
C HIS A 376 -41.68 0.97 -2.50
N LEU A 377 -41.89 -0.34 -2.39
CA LEU A 377 -41.24 -1.34 -3.23
C LEU A 377 -41.62 -1.16 -4.72
N ALA A 378 -42.91 -0.93 -5.01
CA ALA A 378 -43.37 -0.70 -6.37
C ALA A 378 -42.76 0.57 -6.99
N LEU A 379 -42.67 1.66 -6.23
CA LEU A 379 -42.02 2.91 -6.68
C LEU A 379 -40.51 2.73 -6.89
N ALA A 380 -39.85 1.97 -6.03
CA ALA A 380 -38.43 1.65 -6.16
C ALA A 380 -38.13 0.85 -7.43
N TRP A 381 -38.98 -0.13 -7.77
CA TRP A 381 -38.87 -0.90 -9.01
C TRP A 381 -39.03 -0.03 -10.26
N LEU A 382 -39.97 0.90 -10.24
CA LEU A 382 -40.21 1.81 -11.36
C LEU A 382 -39.04 2.79 -11.55
N GLY A 383 -38.46 3.28 -10.44
CA GLY A 383 -37.22 4.07 -10.45
C GLY A 383 -36.01 3.28 -10.99
N PHE A 384 -35.87 2.02 -10.58
CA PHE A 384 -34.80 1.15 -11.04
C PHE A 384 -34.87 0.89 -12.56
N LEU A 385 -36.06 0.62 -13.10
CA LEU A 385 -36.25 0.39 -14.54
C LEU A 385 -35.92 1.64 -15.36
N MET A 386 -36.30 2.83 -14.89
CA MET A 386 -35.95 4.11 -15.52
C MET A 386 -34.44 4.36 -15.51
N ALA A 387 -33.77 4.10 -14.38
CA ALA A 387 -32.33 4.24 -14.26
C ALA A 387 -31.58 3.23 -15.16
N ALA A 388 -32.02 1.98 -15.20
CA ALA A 388 -31.45 0.95 -16.07
C ALA A 388 -31.59 1.33 -17.55
N GLY A 389 -32.75 1.87 -17.96
CA GLY A 389 -32.96 2.37 -19.31
C GLY A 389 -32.03 3.54 -19.68
N ALA A 390 -31.80 4.47 -18.74
CA ALA A 390 -30.89 5.60 -18.95
C ALA A 390 -29.41 5.15 -19.06
N VAL A 391 -28.99 4.17 -18.25
CA VAL A 391 -27.65 3.57 -18.32
C VAL A 391 -27.47 2.85 -19.66
N LEU A 392 -28.45 2.02 -20.06
CA LEU A 392 -28.39 1.30 -21.32
C LEU A 392 -28.32 2.25 -22.52
N TRP A 393 -29.12 3.33 -22.51
CA TRP A 393 -29.07 4.38 -23.54
C TRP A 393 -27.68 5.03 -23.62
N ARG A 394 -27.07 5.31 -22.47
CA ARG A 394 -25.73 5.92 -22.40
C ARG A 394 -24.66 4.97 -22.91
N CYS A 395 -24.72 3.68 -22.56
CA CYS A 395 -23.82 2.65 -23.08
C CYS A 395 -23.93 2.50 -24.61
N ILE A 396 -25.15 2.56 -25.16
CA ILE A 396 -25.36 2.51 -26.62
C ILE A 396 -24.77 3.75 -27.29
N GLN A 397 -24.91 4.94 -26.69
CA GLN A 397 -24.29 6.16 -27.23
C GLN A 397 -22.77 6.10 -27.20
N THR A 398 -22.16 5.66 -26.09
CA THR A 398 -20.69 5.57 -25.97
C THR A 398 -20.11 4.58 -26.97
N TYR A 399 -20.75 3.41 -27.12
CA TYR A 399 -20.35 2.41 -28.10
C TYR A 399 -20.38 2.95 -29.54
N ARG A 400 -21.44 3.69 -29.91
CA ARG A 400 -21.54 4.34 -31.23
C ARG A 400 -20.51 5.44 -31.43
N THR A 401 -20.11 6.16 -30.37
CA THR A 401 -19.06 7.18 -30.47
C THR A 401 -17.66 6.57 -30.59
N GLU A 402 -17.38 5.46 -29.91
CA GLU A 402 -16.09 4.78 -30.02
C GLU A 402 -15.90 4.14 -31.40
N GLN A 403 -16.94 3.52 -31.97
CA GLN A 403 -16.86 3.02 -33.35
C GLN A 403 -16.58 4.13 -34.38
N ARG A 404 -17.09 5.35 -34.15
CA ARG A 404 -16.79 6.51 -35.01
C ARG A 404 -15.35 7.03 -34.84
N LYS A 405 -14.77 6.91 -33.65
CA LYS A 405 -13.37 7.32 -33.39
C LYS A 405 -12.37 6.30 -33.93
N ALA A 406 -12.63 5.00 -33.73
CA ALA A 406 -11.79 3.93 -34.24
C ALA A 406 -11.68 3.94 -35.78
N ALA A 407 -12.78 4.24 -36.49
CA ALA A 407 -12.78 4.33 -37.95
C ALA A 407 -12.03 5.56 -38.51
N THR A 408 -11.75 6.58 -37.69
CA THR A 408 -11.05 7.81 -38.13
C THR A 408 -9.58 7.85 -37.68
N GLN A 409 -9.21 7.17 -36.59
CA GLN A 409 -7.83 7.13 -36.07
C GLN A 409 -6.95 6.04 -36.69
N ALA A 410 -7.51 4.96 -37.22
CA ALA A 410 -6.73 3.85 -37.77
C ALA A 410 -6.00 4.17 -39.10
N ILE A 411 -6.34 5.29 -39.75
CA ILE A 411 -5.76 5.68 -41.05
C ILE A 411 -4.79 6.87 -40.91
N SER A 412 -4.81 7.65 -39.83
CA SER A 412 -3.97 8.87 -39.73
C SER A 412 -2.62 8.66 -39.02
N GLY A 413 -2.49 7.72 -38.10
CA GLY A 413 -1.28 7.59 -37.25
C GLY A 413 -0.01 7.16 -38.00
N THR A 414 -0.16 6.18 -38.91
CA THR A 414 0.97 5.63 -39.69
C THR A 414 1.52 6.61 -40.72
N ASP A 415 0.63 7.36 -41.38
CA ASP A 415 1.01 8.30 -42.43
C ASP A 415 1.69 9.54 -41.82
N LEU A 416 1.18 10.03 -40.68
CA LEU A 416 1.83 11.11 -39.91
C LEU A 416 3.23 10.73 -39.41
N ALA A 417 3.42 9.50 -38.93
CA ALA A 417 4.72 9.03 -38.46
C ALA A 417 5.73 8.85 -39.60
N LEU A 418 5.27 8.39 -40.78
CA LEU A 418 6.10 8.25 -41.97
C LEU A 418 6.51 9.62 -42.55
N GLU A 419 5.56 10.56 -42.64
CA GLU A 419 5.82 11.93 -43.10
C GLU A 419 6.83 12.64 -42.19
N ALA A 420 6.70 12.49 -40.87
CA ALA A 420 7.63 13.07 -39.90
C ALA A 420 9.05 12.50 -40.05
N LEU A 421 9.19 11.19 -40.26
CA LEU A 421 10.49 10.55 -40.50
C LEU A 421 11.10 10.99 -41.83
N GLN A 422 10.32 11.02 -42.92
CA GLN A 422 10.80 11.48 -44.22
C GLN A 422 11.21 12.96 -44.20
N ALA A 423 10.41 13.81 -43.56
CA ALA A 423 10.74 15.22 -43.41
C ALA A 423 12.01 15.44 -42.58
N PHE A 424 12.27 14.59 -41.57
CA PHE A 424 13.48 14.67 -40.76
C PHE A 424 14.72 14.19 -41.53
N LEU A 425 14.62 13.06 -42.24
CA LEU A 425 15.71 12.51 -43.04
C LEU A 425 16.11 13.42 -44.21
N SER A 426 15.17 14.25 -44.70
CA SER A 426 15.40 15.19 -45.80
C SER A 426 16.09 16.50 -45.38
N ARG A 427 16.32 16.74 -44.09
CA ARG A 427 17.00 17.95 -43.60
C ARG A 427 18.52 17.83 -43.74
N GLU A 428 19.18 18.91 -44.13
CA GLU A 428 20.64 19.01 -44.01
C GLU A 428 21.07 18.87 -42.54
N VAL A 429 22.09 18.05 -42.31
CA VAL A 429 22.63 17.77 -40.97
C VAL A 429 23.29 19.03 -40.44
N SER A 430 22.56 19.78 -39.63
CA SER A 430 23.02 21.00 -38.96
C SER A 430 23.18 20.70 -37.47
N GLY A 431 24.34 20.15 -37.10
CA GLY A 431 24.68 19.83 -35.71
C GLY A 431 25.55 18.59 -35.57
N PRO A 432 25.88 18.19 -34.33
CA PRO A 432 26.62 16.96 -34.07
C PRO A 432 25.86 15.75 -34.61
N HIS A 433 26.55 14.90 -35.38
CA HIS A 433 25.95 13.80 -36.12
C HIS A 433 25.24 12.78 -35.20
N TRP A 434 25.73 12.57 -33.97
CA TRP A 434 25.05 11.75 -32.96
C TRP A 434 23.65 12.25 -32.53
N VAL A 435 23.40 13.57 -32.49
CA VAL A 435 22.08 14.13 -32.16
C VAL A 435 21.09 13.80 -33.27
N TYR A 436 21.55 13.93 -34.51
CA TYR A 436 20.76 13.58 -35.68
C TYR A 436 20.43 12.08 -35.70
N MET A 437 21.41 11.22 -35.41
CA MET A 437 21.20 9.76 -35.35
C MET A 437 20.24 9.33 -34.23
N ALA A 438 20.31 9.96 -33.06
CA ALA A 438 19.39 9.69 -31.95
C ALA A 438 17.94 10.05 -32.29
N GLU A 439 17.70 11.21 -32.91
CA GLU A 439 16.35 11.66 -33.27
C GLU A 439 15.79 10.86 -34.46
N ALA A 440 16.63 10.52 -35.45
CA ALA A 440 16.26 9.61 -36.54
C ALA A 440 15.87 8.22 -36.00
N GLY A 441 16.64 7.68 -35.05
CA GLY A 441 16.34 6.40 -34.40
C GLY A 441 15.03 6.43 -33.61
N LYS A 442 14.74 7.53 -32.91
CA LYS A 442 13.47 7.73 -32.19
C LYS A 442 12.27 7.78 -33.13
N LEU A 443 12.33 8.60 -34.20
CA LEU A 443 11.25 8.70 -35.18
C LEU A 443 11.02 7.37 -35.92
N PHE A 444 12.09 6.63 -36.22
CA PHE A 444 11.98 5.30 -36.82
C PHE A 444 11.26 4.29 -35.91
N ARG A 445 11.53 4.33 -34.59
CA ARG A 445 10.82 3.48 -33.61
C ARG A 445 9.34 3.84 -33.50
N VAL A 446 8.99 5.13 -33.50
CA VAL A 446 7.60 5.59 -33.52
C VAL A 446 6.88 5.08 -34.76
N PHE A 447 7.51 5.18 -35.94
CA PHE A 447 6.96 4.63 -37.18
C PHE A 447 6.74 3.11 -37.10
N LEU A 448 7.68 2.34 -36.54
CA LEU A 448 7.52 0.89 -36.39
C LEU A 448 6.39 0.53 -35.41
N THR A 449 6.27 1.27 -34.31
CA THR A 449 5.20 1.06 -33.32
C THR A 449 3.83 1.29 -33.93
N GLU A 450 3.66 2.39 -34.68
CA GLU A 450 2.40 2.74 -35.34
C GLU A 450 2.09 1.77 -36.50
N LYS A 451 3.06 1.46 -37.36
CA LYS A 451 2.86 0.60 -38.55
C LYS A 451 2.46 -0.84 -38.23
N TYR A 452 2.92 -1.36 -37.09
CA TYR A 452 2.65 -2.73 -36.67
C TYR A 452 1.75 -2.83 -35.43
N HIS A 453 1.09 -1.73 -35.05
CA HIS A 453 0.16 -1.65 -33.92
C HIS A 453 0.75 -2.25 -32.62
N MET A 454 1.98 -1.87 -32.30
CA MET A 454 2.72 -2.45 -31.17
C MET A 454 2.39 -1.72 -29.87
N ASP A 455 1.21 -1.98 -29.31
CA ASP A 455 0.80 -1.40 -28.03
C ASP A 455 1.74 -1.85 -26.90
N ARG A 456 2.39 -0.89 -26.21
CA ARG A 456 3.23 -1.06 -25.00
C ARG A 456 4.71 -1.40 -25.22
N LEU A 457 5.32 -0.94 -26.31
CA LEU A 457 6.77 -1.00 -26.45
C LEU A 457 7.48 0.17 -25.74
N PRO A 458 8.73 -0.03 -25.28
CA PRO A 458 9.51 1.05 -24.70
C PRO A 458 9.81 2.12 -25.77
N GLU A 459 9.31 3.33 -25.57
CA GLU A 459 9.60 4.48 -26.44
C GLU A 459 11.05 4.99 -26.31
N GLY A 460 11.77 4.57 -25.26
CA GLY A 460 13.17 4.91 -24.98
C GLY A 460 14.09 3.69 -24.79
N GLY A 461 15.40 3.93 -24.73
CA GLY A 461 16.43 2.90 -24.57
C GLY A 461 17.27 2.66 -25.83
N THR A 462 18.09 1.61 -25.84
CA THR A 462 18.87 1.21 -27.03
C THR A 462 17.96 0.58 -28.07
N GLY A 463 18.29 0.77 -29.34
CA GLY A 463 17.67 0.11 -30.48
C GLY A 463 17.68 -1.42 -30.35
N ALA A 464 18.70 -2.00 -29.70
CA ALA A 464 18.73 -3.43 -29.37
C ALA A 464 17.60 -3.86 -28.41
N LEU A 465 17.30 -3.05 -27.40
CA LEU A 465 16.24 -3.33 -26.42
C LEU A 465 14.86 -3.19 -27.06
N PHE A 466 14.65 -2.15 -27.87
CA PHE A 466 13.44 -1.99 -28.67
C PHE A 466 13.25 -3.17 -29.64
N PHE A 467 14.30 -3.55 -30.38
CA PHE A 467 14.23 -4.64 -31.35
C PHE A 467 13.86 -5.98 -30.69
N ASN A 468 14.45 -6.31 -29.54
CA ASN A 468 14.13 -7.56 -28.84
C ASN A 468 12.67 -7.65 -28.42
N ALA A 469 12.05 -6.52 -28.05
CA ALA A 469 10.63 -6.46 -27.71
C ALA A 469 9.73 -6.42 -28.98
N ALA A 470 10.16 -5.73 -30.03
CA ALA A 470 9.42 -5.59 -31.29
C ALA A 470 9.50 -6.83 -32.21
N ARG A 471 10.53 -7.67 -32.08
CA ARG A 471 10.84 -8.79 -32.98
C ARG A 471 9.67 -9.77 -33.19
N ALA A 472 8.83 -9.96 -32.17
CA ALA A 472 7.66 -10.83 -32.25
C ALA A 472 6.57 -10.29 -33.18
N PHE A 473 6.49 -8.97 -33.34
CA PHE A 473 5.47 -8.27 -34.12
C PHE A 473 5.93 -7.95 -35.55
N LEU A 474 7.23 -8.04 -35.82
CA LEU A 474 7.81 -7.77 -37.15
C LEU A 474 7.70 -8.98 -38.09
N PRO A 475 7.41 -8.75 -39.39
CA PRO A 475 7.51 -9.76 -40.44
C PRO A 475 8.92 -10.37 -40.48
N PRO A 476 9.05 -11.70 -40.69
CA PRO A 476 10.34 -12.40 -40.62
C PRO A 476 11.40 -11.85 -41.58
N GLU A 477 10.98 -11.36 -42.74
CA GLU A 477 11.82 -10.75 -43.78
C GLU A 477 12.51 -9.46 -43.32
N LEU A 478 11.89 -8.71 -42.41
CA LEU A 478 12.37 -7.39 -41.97
C LEU A 478 13.20 -7.46 -40.68
N ARG A 479 13.19 -8.58 -39.97
CA ARG A 479 13.82 -8.71 -38.65
C ARG A 479 15.33 -8.45 -38.71
N ALA A 480 16.02 -9.01 -39.68
CA ALA A 480 17.48 -8.83 -39.81
C ALA A 480 17.83 -7.36 -40.08
N GLY A 481 17.19 -6.76 -41.09
CA GLY A 481 17.47 -5.37 -41.49
C GLY A 481 17.11 -4.33 -40.43
N VAL A 482 15.96 -4.49 -39.76
CA VAL A 482 15.55 -3.57 -38.67
C VAL A 482 16.49 -3.68 -37.47
N GLY A 483 16.88 -4.91 -37.10
CA GLY A 483 17.82 -5.13 -36.00
C GLY A 483 19.20 -4.55 -36.28
N GLU A 484 19.70 -4.71 -37.51
CA GLU A 484 20.99 -4.15 -37.93
C GLU A 484 20.97 -2.62 -37.98
N LEU A 485 19.92 -2.02 -38.56
CA LEU A 485 19.79 -0.56 -38.66
C LEU A 485 19.74 0.10 -37.27
N LEU A 486 18.92 -0.45 -36.35
CA LEU A 486 18.83 0.07 -34.99
C LEU A 486 20.14 -0.06 -34.22
N ARG A 487 20.89 -1.15 -34.44
CA ARG A 487 22.21 -1.33 -33.84
C ARG A 487 23.23 -0.35 -34.41
N ASN A 488 23.25 -0.13 -35.72
CA ASN A 488 24.18 0.81 -36.37
C ASN A 488 23.93 2.25 -35.92
N ILE A 489 22.67 2.64 -35.67
CA ILE A 489 22.32 3.95 -35.10
C ILE A 489 22.87 4.09 -33.66
N ASP A 490 22.69 3.05 -32.83
CA ASP A 490 23.22 3.06 -31.46
C ASP A 490 24.77 3.10 -31.45
N ASP A 491 25.41 2.30 -32.30
CA ASP A 491 26.88 2.22 -32.40
C ASP A 491 27.48 3.54 -32.92
N ALA A 492 26.87 4.15 -33.93
CA ALA A 492 27.30 5.46 -34.45
C ALA A 492 27.16 6.56 -33.39
N ALA A 493 26.04 6.60 -32.65
CA ALA A 493 25.85 7.55 -31.56
C ALA A 493 26.83 7.31 -30.39
N ALA A 494 27.13 6.04 -30.07
CA ALA A 494 28.06 5.67 -29.00
C ALA A 494 29.53 6.00 -29.33
N LEU A 495 29.95 5.80 -30.59
CA LEU A 495 31.31 6.13 -31.04
C LEU A 495 31.55 7.64 -30.96
N GLU A 496 30.60 8.47 -31.37
CA GLU A 496 30.78 9.92 -31.41
C GLU A 496 30.63 10.60 -30.05
N THR A 497 29.83 10.03 -29.14
CA THR A 497 29.75 10.52 -27.75
C THR A 497 31.02 10.23 -26.95
N GLY A 498 31.84 9.27 -27.37
CA GLY A 498 33.14 8.94 -26.77
C GLY A 498 34.30 9.87 -27.17
N PHE A 499 34.18 10.63 -28.26
CA PHE A 499 35.28 11.39 -28.89
C PHE A 499 35.05 12.90 -29.06
N SER A 500 33.92 13.45 -28.60
CA SER A 500 33.65 14.89 -28.79
C SER A 500 34.32 15.76 -27.73
N ASP A 501 35.38 16.48 -28.12
CA ASP A 501 36.01 17.56 -27.34
C ASP A 501 35.00 18.67 -26.97
N GLU A 502 33.93 18.85 -27.74
CA GLU A 502 32.85 19.80 -27.43
C GLU A 502 32.03 19.39 -26.20
N ILE A 503 31.91 18.09 -25.92
CA ILE A 503 31.26 17.62 -24.67
C ILE A 503 32.16 17.91 -23.47
N ALA A 504 33.48 17.77 -23.62
CA ALA A 504 34.44 18.18 -22.60
C ALA A 504 34.43 19.71 -22.40
N ASP A 505 34.35 20.49 -23.48
CA ASP A 505 34.34 21.95 -23.43
C ASP A 505 33.00 22.49 -22.88
N PHE A 506 31.86 21.89 -23.24
CA PHE A 506 30.56 22.17 -22.63
C PHE A 506 30.53 21.82 -21.14
N ARG A 507 31.11 20.66 -20.76
CA ARG A 507 31.24 20.24 -19.36
C ARG A 507 32.12 21.21 -18.57
N ASN A 508 33.21 21.69 -19.17
CA ASN A 508 34.10 22.69 -18.57
C ASN A 508 33.40 24.05 -18.42
N ARG A 509 32.64 24.50 -19.43
CA ARG A 509 31.85 25.75 -19.37
C ARG A 509 30.72 25.68 -18.33
N MET A 510 30.02 24.55 -18.23
CA MET A 510 28.98 24.34 -17.22
C MET A 510 29.55 24.29 -15.80
N ASN A 511 30.72 23.68 -15.61
CA ASN A 511 31.42 23.68 -14.32
C ASN A 511 31.93 25.07 -13.95
N ALA A 512 32.43 25.85 -14.93
CA ALA A 512 32.86 27.24 -14.72
C ALA A 512 31.67 28.16 -14.36
N LEU A 513 30.50 27.97 -14.98
CA LEU A 513 29.26 28.67 -14.65
C LEU A 513 28.76 28.31 -13.24
N ALA A 514 28.84 27.04 -12.85
CA ALA A 514 28.49 26.61 -11.49
C ALA A 514 29.41 27.20 -10.42
N MET A 515 30.72 27.35 -10.69
CA MET A 515 31.65 28.03 -9.78
C MET A 515 31.40 29.55 -9.70
N ALA A 516 31.07 30.21 -10.82
CA ALA A 516 30.76 31.64 -10.83
C ALA A 516 29.49 31.97 -10.03
N ILE A 517 28.49 31.09 -10.07
CA ILE A 517 27.25 31.24 -9.27
C ILE A 517 27.54 31.06 -7.77
N HIS A 518 28.53 30.26 -7.39
CA HIS A 518 28.90 30.08 -5.99
C HIS A 518 29.67 31.28 -5.41
N ILE A 519 30.48 31.98 -6.21
CA ILE A 519 31.22 33.17 -5.77
C ILE A 519 30.30 34.41 -5.68
N GLY A 520 29.21 34.45 -6.45
CA GLY A 520 28.20 35.52 -6.36
C GLY A 520 27.27 35.44 -5.16
N SER A 521 27.26 34.33 -4.41
CA SER A 521 26.36 34.10 -3.27
C SER A 521 26.95 34.51 -1.91
N ASP A 522 28.25 34.77 -1.83
CA ASP A 522 28.95 35.14 -0.58
C ASP A 522 29.24 36.66 -0.47
N GLY A 523 28.69 37.48 -1.39
CA GLY A 523 29.02 38.91 -1.52
C GLY A 523 28.07 39.92 -0.87
N ASP A 524 26.83 39.54 -0.50
CA ASP A 524 25.83 40.48 0.04
C ASP A 524 25.49 40.14 1.49
N GLY A 525 26.33 40.59 2.42
CA GLY A 525 26.12 40.39 3.84
C GLY A 525 27.05 41.20 4.75
N ALA A 526 27.40 42.44 4.39
CA ALA A 526 28.17 43.33 5.27
C ALA A 526 27.83 44.82 5.07
N TYR A 527 26.60 45.21 5.42
CA TYR A 527 26.15 46.54 5.82
C TYR A 527 24.85 46.30 6.61
N GLY A 528 24.58 46.76 7.83
CA GLY A 528 25.23 47.63 8.80
C GLY A 528 24.12 48.07 9.79
N ALA A 529 24.52 48.38 11.03
CA ALA A 529 23.73 49.02 12.10
C ALA A 529 22.69 48.18 12.86
#